data_AF-A0A956R277-F1
#
_entry.id   AF-A0A956R277-F1
#
_cell.length_a   1.000
_cell.length_b   1.000
_cell.length_c   1.000
_cell.angle_alpha   90.00
_cell.angle_beta   90.00
_cell.angle_gamma   90.00
#
_symmetry.space_group_name_H-M   'P 1'
#
loop_
_entity.id
_entity.type
_entity.pdbx_description
1 polymer ?
#
loop_
_entity_poly.entity_id
_entity_poly.type
_entity_poly.pdbx_seq_one_letter_code
_entity_poly.pdbx_strand_id
1 'polypeptide(L)' 'LGAILVDSEAAHACYARQSFRFAMGKLESAQDLCALADIESAFAASGYDVQELLVALVTSPSFVNRR' A
#
# COMPACT_ATOMS: atom_id res chain seq x y z
N LEU A 1 -13.84 -2.01 17.22
CA LEU A 1 -13.15 -2.59 16.04
C LEU A 1 -11.94 -1.75 15.63
N GLY A 2 -12.10 -0.46 15.30
CA GLY A 2 -10.96 0.39 14.92
C GLY A 2 -9.78 0.39 15.90
N ALA A 3 -10.05 0.49 17.20
CA ALA A 3 -9.04 0.41 18.26
C ALA A 3 -8.31 -0.95 18.37
N ILE A 4 -8.85 -2.03 17.77
CA ILE A 4 -8.19 -3.34 17.73
C ILE A 4 -7.34 -3.46 16.46
N LEU A 5 -7.81 -2.86 15.37
CA LEU A 5 -7.14 -2.91 14.07
C LEU A 5 -5.88 -2.04 14.02
N VAL A 6 -5.81 -0.98 14.83
CA VAL A 6 -4.64 -0.08 14.88
C VAL A 6 -3.36 -0.77 15.36
N ASP A 7 -3.48 -1.87 16.11
CA ASP A 7 -2.33 -2.65 16.56
C ASP A 7 -2.06 -3.88 15.66
N SER A 8 -2.82 -4.04 14.58
CA SER A 8 -2.74 -5.21 13.72
C SER A 8 -1.90 -4.94 12.47
N GLU A 9 -0.67 -5.43 12.48
CA GLU A 9 0.22 -5.39 11.30
C GLU A 9 -0.44 -6.05 10.07
N ALA A 10 -1.18 -7.15 10.27
CA ALA A 10 -1.92 -7.82 9.21
C ALA A 10 -3.02 -6.92 8.62
N ALA A 11 -3.69 -6.11 9.43
CA ALA A 11 -4.68 -5.15 8.95
C ALA A 11 -4.02 -4.03 8.15
N HIS A 12 -2.88 -3.50 8.60
CA HIS A 12 -2.12 -2.48 7.88
C HIS A 12 -1.63 -2.98 6.52
N ALA A 13 -1.02 -4.17 6.47
CA ALA A 13 -0.58 -4.78 5.21
C ALA A 13 -1.77 -5.04 4.26
N CYS A 14 -2.90 -5.52 4.79
CA CYS A 14 -4.11 -5.70 3.99
C CYS A 14 -4.61 -4.37 3.40
N TYR A 15 -4.63 -3.31 4.20
CA TYR A 15 -5.08 -1.99 3.77
C TYR A 15 -4.17 -1.38 2.68
N ALA A 16 -2.85 -1.50 2.83
CA ALA A 16 -1.89 -1.08 1.81
C ALA A 16 -2.11 -1.83 0.49
N ARG A 17 -2.29 -3.16 0.55
CA ARG A 17 -2.59 -3.99 -0.63
C ARG A 17 -3.90 -3.63 -1.31
N GLN A 18 -4.98 -3.41 -0.54
CA GLN A 18 -6.24 -3.00 -1.15
C GLN A 18 -6.16 -1.61 -1.78
N SER A 19 -5.44 -0.68 -1.14
CA SER A 19 -5.20 0.66 -1.68
C SER A 19 -4.39 0.60 -2.97
N PHE A 20 -3.37 -0.27 -3.04
CA PHE A 20 -2.63 -0.57 -4.27
C PHE A 20 -3.55 -1.07 -5.38
N ARG A 21 -4.36 -2.10 -5.10
CA ARG A 21 -5.30 -2.66 -6.09
C ARG A 21 -6.28 -1.62 -6.61
N PHE A 22 -6.81 -0.79 -5.71
CA PHE A 22 -7.71 0.29 -6.05
C PHE A 22 -7.02 1.32 -6.97
N ALA A 23 -5.82 1.77 -6.61
CA ALA A 23 -5.07 2.75 -7.38
C ALA A 23 -4.65 2.23 -8.77
N MET A 24 -4.29 0.95 -8.88
CA MET A 24 -3.88 0.33 -10.13
C MET A 24 -5.05 -0.15 -10.99
N GLY A 25 -6.22 -0.39 -10.38
CA GLY A 25 -7.37 -1.00 -11.06
C GLY A 25 -7.19 -2.48 -11.40
N LYS A 26 -6.23 -3.17 -10.75
CA LYS A 26 -5.93 -4.60 -10.96
C LYS A 26 -5.47 -5.27 -9.66
N LEU A 27 -5.50 -6.59 -9.65
CA LEU A 27 -4.78 -7.37 -8.64
C LEU A 27 -3.27 -7.23 -8.86
N GLU A 28 -2.50 -7.26 -7.77
CA GLU A 28 -1.05 -7.28 -7.83
C GLU A 28 -0.55 -8.55 -8.52
N SER A 29 0.47 -8.39 -9.35
CA SER A 29 1.19 -9.48 -10.01
C SER A 29 2.56 -9.68 -9.37
N ALA A 30 3.29 -10.71 -9.81
CA ALA A 30 4.67 -10.92 -9.37
C ALA A 30 5.59 -9.72 -9.65
N GLN A 31 5.30 -8.94 -10.69
CA GLN A 31 6.06 -7.74 -11.06
C GLN A 31 5.82 -6.57 -10.09
N ASP A 32 4.71 -6.59 -9.36
CA ASP A 32 4.30 -5.52 -8.44
C ASP A 32 4.84 -5.74 -7.02
N LEU A 33 5.43 -6.92 -6.72
CA LEU A 33 5.82 -7.29 -5.35
C LEU A 33 6.84 -6.33 -4.72
N CYS A 34 7.84 -5.88 -5.48
CA CYS A 34 8.82 -4.90 -4.97
C CYS A 34 8.15 -3.55 -4.69
N ALA A 35 7.35 -3.04 -5.64
CA ALA A 35 6.65 -1.78 -5.47
C ALA A 35 5.69 -1.81 -4.27
N LEU A 36 4.96 -2.92 -4.11
CA LEU A 36 4.06 -3.12 -2.98
C LEU A 36 4.83 -3.18 -1.65
N ALA A 37 5.96 -3.87 -1.60
CA ALA A 37 6.81 -3.92 -0.40
C ALA A 37 7.36 -2.53 -0.02
N ASP A 38 7.76 -1.73 -1.01
CA ASP A 38 8.22 -0.36 -0.78
C ASP A 38 7.08 0.54 -0.24
N ILE A 39 5.88 0.39 -0.78
CA ILE A 39 4.68 1.10 -0.31
C ILE A 39 4.30 0.69 1.12
N GLU A 40 4.31 -0.62 1.43
CA GLU A 40 4.05 -1.14 2.78
C GLU A 40 5.09 -0.61 3.78
N SER A 41 6.36 -0.56 3.39
CA SER A 41 7.45 -0.01 4.21
C SER A 41 7.28 1.49 4.46
N ALA A 42 6.95 2.28 3.44
CA ALA A 42 6.68 3.70 3.58
C ALA A 42 5.47 3.97 4.50
N PHE A 43 4.42 3.16 4.39
CA PHE A 43 3.25 3.26 5.25
C PHE A 43 3.56 2.93 6.72
N ALA A 44 4.38 1.90 6.98
CA ALA A 44 4.82 1.60 8.34
C ALA A 44 5.74 2.71 8.91
N ALA A 45 6.66 3.22 8.09
CA ALA A 45 7.61 4.27 8.50
C ALA A 45 6.92 5.61 8.84
N SER A 46 5.76 5.91 8.24
CA SER A 46 4.96 7.09 8.56
C SER A 46 4.12 6.94 9.83
N GLY A 47 4.15 5.78 10.50
CA GLY A 47 3.23 5.48 11.59
C GLY A 47 1.82 5.18 11.11
N TYR A 48 1.69 4.61 9.91
CA TYR A 48 0.42 4.27 9.26
C TYR A 48 -0.44 5.49 8.90
N ASP A 49 0.19 6.59 8.47
CA ASP A 49 -0.51 7.74 7.90
C ASP A 49 -1.03 7.41 6.49
N VAL A 50 -2.34 7.52 6.31
CA VAL A 50 -3.03 7.24 5.04
C VAL A 50 -2.64 8.23 3.93
N GLN A 51 -2.31 9.47 4.26
CA GLN A 51 -1.86 10.45 3.27
C GLN A 51 -0.51 10.04 2.69
N GLU A 52 0.41 9.59 3.55
CA GLU A 52 1.73 9.09 3.12
C GLU A 52 1.60 7.80 2.30
N LEU A 53 0.65 6.92 2.63
CA LEU A 53 0.33 5.75 1.78
C LEU A 53 -0.09 6.18 0.37
N LEU A 54 -0.97 7.18 0.26
CA LEU A 54 -1.41 7.70 -1.04
C LEU A 54 -0.26 8.34 -1.82
N VAL A 55 0.63 9.09 -1.14
CA VAL A 55 1.85 9.65 -1.74
C VAL A 55 2.75 8.54 -2.27
N ALA A 56 3.04 7.51 -1.47
CA ALA A 56 3.85 6.36 -1.88
C ALA A 56 3.24 5.64 -3.09
N LEU A 57 1.90 5.50 -3.12
CA LEU A 57 1.19 4.90 -4.24
C LEU A 57 1.34 5.68 -5.55
N VAL A 58 1.09 7.00 -5.54
CA VAL A 58 1.12 7.81 -6.77
C VAL A 58 2.53 8.12 -7.27
N THR A 59 3.53 8.03 -6.39
CA THR A 59 4.95 8.21 -6.73
C THR A 59 5.66 6.90 -7.08
N SER A 60 5.02 5.75 -6.85
CA SER A 60 5.54 4.43 -7.24
C SER A 60 5.68 4.30 -8.77
N PRO A 61 6.77 3.68 -9.28
CA PRO A 61 6.92 3.40 -10.71
C PRO A 61 5.74 2.63 -11.33
N SER A 62 5.07 1.77 -10.54
CA SER A 62 3.90 0.99 -11.00
C SER A 62 2.69 1.86 -11.33
N PHE A 63 2.57 3.06 -10.75
CA PHE A 63 1.41 3.94 -10.97
C PHE A 63 1.34 4.49 -12.40
N VAL A 64 2.51 4.81 -12.96
CA VAL A 64 2.66 5.36 -14.33
C VAL A 64 2.61 4.24 -15.37
N ASN A 65 3.08 3.04 -15.05
CA ASN A 65 3.22 1.93 -15.99
C ASN A 65 2.21 0.81 -15.70
N ARG A 66 0.94 1.07 -16.05
CA ARG A 66 -0.20 0.15 -15.83
C ARG A 66 -0.31 -0.90 -16.94
N ARG A 67 0.72 -1.74 -17.10
CA ARG A 67 0.67 -2.89 -18.02
C ARG A 67 -0.04 -4.10 -17.43
#